data_AF-A0A1Z3FSK3-F1
#
_entry.id   AF-A0A1Z3FSK3-F1
#
_cell.length_a   1.000
_cell.length_b   1.000
_cell.length_c   1.000
_cell.angle_alpha   90.00
_cell.angle_beta   90.00
_cell.angle_gamma   90.00
#
_symmetry.space_group_name_H-M   'P 1'
#
loop_
_entity.id
_entity.type
_entity.pdbx_description
1 polymer ?
#
loop_
_entity_poly.entity_id
_entity_poly.type
_entity_poly.pdbx_seq_one_letter_code
_entity_poly.pdbx_strand_id
1 'polypeptide(L)'
;APEDKGHTGTCVVLTTPDAERTMLTHLGISITLQKSDVDLEKLKSSSISYIEGYLWDGQGTKEASLLTMEESKKNGVKVAYTYSDPFCVNRSREDFIRLTKEYFDIVFCNTEEAKALSQREDKLEALKFISGLSALVFMTDSANGAYFAENGKISHVDGFPVKPIDTTGAGDCFAA
;
A
#
# COMPACT_ATOMS: atom_id res chain seq x y z
N ALA A 1 -7.70 21.94 -12.02
CA ALA A 1 -6.58 22.11 -11.06
C ALA A 1 -7.07 21.62 -9.72
N PRO A 2 -6.21 21.02 -8.89
CA PRO A 2 -6.59 20.56 -7.55
C PRO A 2 -7.23 21.69 -6.73
N GLU A 3 -8.10 21.30 -5.78
CA GLU A 3 -8.70 22.24 -4.82
C GLU A 3 -7.61 23.03 -4.09
N ASP A 4 -7.79 24.34 -3.96
CA ASP A 4 -6.83 25.25 -3.34
C ASP A 4 -7.37 25.89 -2.04
N LYS A 5 -8.61 25.58 -1.68
CA LYS A 5 -9.25 26.03 -0.43
C LYS A 5 -9.25 24.93 0.62
N GLY A 6 -8.52 25.16 1.71
CA GLY A 6 -8.48 24.27 2.87
C GLY A 6 -7.12 24.32 3.56
N HIS A 7 -6.93 23.45 4.54
CA HIS A 7 -5.63 23.24 5.17
C HIS A 7 -5.02 21.94 4.65
N THR A 8 -3.70 21.95 4.40
CA THR A 8 -2.93 20.75 4.10
C THR A 8 -3.16 19.69 5.18
N GLY A 9 -3.28 18.43 4.78
CA GLY A 9 -3.37 17.31 5.72
C GLY A 9 -2.19 17.31 6.69
N THR A 10 -2.44 16.92 7.93
CA THR A 10 -1.42 16.85 8.98
C THR A 10 -1.49 15.49 9.66
N CYS A 11 -0.33 14.94 10.00
CA CYS A 11 -0.22 13.71 10.78
C CYS A 11 0.62 13.98 12.01
N VAL A 12 0.06 13.74 13.19
CA VAL A 12 0.82 13.74 14.44
C VAL A 12 1.31 12.32 14.67
N VAL A 13 2.63 12.14 14.63
CA VAL A 13 3.29 10.86 14.88
C VAL A 13 3.78 10.81 16.32
N LEU A 14 3.27 9.85 17.09
CA LEU A 14 3.65 9.61 18.47
C LEU A 14 4.54 8.38 18.52
N THR A 15 5.82 8.57 18.83
CA THR A 15 6.83 7.51 18.90
C THR A 15 7.09 7.09 20.35
N THR A 16 7.11 5.79 20.62
CA THR A 16 7.43 5.21 21.94
C THR A 16 8.90 4.77 22.02
N PRO A 17 9.47 4.52 23.23
CA PRO A 17 10.89 4.16 23.39
C PRO A 17 11.33 2.86 22.71
N ASP A 18 10.38 1.99 22.35
CA ASP A 18 10.57 0.78 21.53
C ASP A 18 10.59 1.08 20.02
N ALA A 19 10.55 2.35 19.63
CA ALA A 19 10.51 2.88 18.27
C ALA A 19 9.21 2.57 17.48
N GLU A 20 8.19 2.01 18.14
CA GLU A 20 6.86 1.91 17.57
C GLU A 20 6.23 3.30 17.41
N ARG A 21 5.28 3.39 16.48
CA ARG A 21 4.60 4.65 16.13
C ARG A 21 3.09 4.50 16.11
N THR A 22 2.41 5.50 16.64
CA THR A 22 0.96 5.72 16.46
C THR A 22 0.75 7.01 15.67
N MET A 23 -0.04 6.94 14.61
CA MET A 23 -0.32 8.07 13.71
C MET A 23 -1.74 8.59 13.93
N LEU A 24 -1.86 9.90 14.14
CA LEU A 24 -3.13 10.61 14.24
C LEU A 24 -3.25 11.58 13.06
N THR A 25 -3.96 11.14 12.02
CA THR A 25 -4.01 11.85 10.74
C THR A 25 -5.29 12.65 10.59
N HIS A 26 -5.15 13.95 10.36
CA HIS A 26 -6.20 14.81 9.84
C HIS A 26 -5.98 15.00 8.33
N LEU A 27 -6.85 14.41 7.51
CA LEU A 27 -6.65 14.39 6.05
C LEU A 27 -6.70 15.79 5.40
N GLY A 28 -7.39 16.77 6.02
CA GLY A 28 -7.49 18.12 5.50
C GLY A 28 -7.98 18.13 4.05
N ILE A 29 -7.34 18.93 3.20
CA ILE A 29 -7.63 19.02 1.77
C ILE A 29 -7.28 17.73 0.98
N SER A 30 -6.44 16.83 1.52
CA SER A 30 -6.05 15.60 0.80
C SER A 30 -7.24 14.68 0.49
N ILE A 31 -8.33 14.76 1.27
CA ILE A 31 -9.55 13.98 1.02
C ILE A 31 -10.30 14.42 -0.24
N THR A 32 -10.01 15.62 -0.77
CA THR A 32 -10.70 16.18 -1.94
C THR A 32 -10.07 15.76 -3.26
N LEU A 33 -9.02 14.95 -3.25
CA LEU A 33 -8.44 14.37 -4.46
C LEU A 33 -9.54 13.67 -5.27
N GLN A 34 -9.59 13.94 -6.57
CA GLN A 34 -10.59 13.42 -7.48
C GLN A 34 -9.98 13.07 -8.84
N LYS A 35 -10.76 12.44 -9.70
CA LYS A 35 -10.33 12.00 -11.04
C LYS A 35 -9.69 13.12 -11.87
N SER A 36 -10.20 14.35 -11.77
CA SER A 36 -9.67 15.49 -12.54
C SER A 36 -8.27 15.94 -12.13
N ASP A 37 -7.76 15.44 -11.01
CA ASP A 37 -6.41 15.76 -10.52
C ASP A 37 -5.35 14.78 -11.01
N VAL A 38 -5.78 13.67 -11.64
CA VAL A 38 -4.87 12.66 -12.20
C VAL A 38 -4.31 13.16 -13.53
N ASP A 39 -2.99 13.35 -13.58
CA ASP A 39 -2.26 13.71 -14.81
C ASP A 39 -2.00 12.45 -15.66
N LEU A 40 -2.91 12.18 -16.59
CA LEU A 40 -2.87 10.98 -17.43
C LEU A 40 -1.67 10.94 -18.39
N GLU A 41 -1.16 12.09 -18.83
CA GLU A 41 0.01 12.13 -19.71
C GLU A 41 1.27 11.74 -18.94
N LYS A 42 1.42 12.24 -17.69
CA LYS A 42 2.50 11.79 -16.82
C LYS A 42 2.37 10.31 -16.50
N LEU A 43 1.16 9.84 -16.15
CA LEU A 43 0.89 8.43 -15.87
C LEU A 43 1.36 7.55 -17.03
N LYS A 44 0.97 7.87 -18.26
CA LYS A 44 1.33 7.14 -19.48
C LYS A 44 2.84 7.09 -19.73
N SER A 45 3.58 8.12 -19.31
CA SER A 45 5.04 8.17 -19.44
C SER A 45 5.79 7.41 -18.35
N SER A 46 5.10 6.94 -17.31
CA SER A 46 5.69 6.22 -16.18
C SER A 46 5.84 4.72 -16.46
N SER A 47 6.81 4.07 -15.81
CA SER A 47 6.92 2.60 -15.84
C SER A 47 6.01 1.92 -14.82
N ILE A 48 5.78 2.58 -13.67
CA ILE A 48 5.00 2.08 -12.55
C ILE A 48 4.15 3.23 -11.99
N SER A 49 2.89 2.93 -11.65
CA SER A 49 2.06 3.75 -10.75
C SER A 49 2.00 3.09 -9.39
N TYR A 50 2.36 3.80 -8.32
CA TYR A 50 2.29 3.32 -6.94
C TYR A 50 1.11 3.97 -6.21
N ILE A 51 0.23 3.18 -5.60
CA ILE A 51 -1.02 3.65 -4.98
C ILE A 51 -1.12 3.10 -3.55
N GLU A 52 -1.65 3.93 -2.64
CA GLU A 52 -1.84 3.59 -1.23
C GLU A 52 -3.27 3.12 -0.92
N GLY A 53 -3.38 2.19 0.04
CA GLY A 53 -4.64 1.78 0.67
C GLY A 53 -5.37 2.91 1.39
N TYR A 54 -4.66 3.89 1.93
CA TYR A 54 -5.27 5.06 2.59
C TYR A 54 -6.19 5.88 1.66
N LEU A 55 -5.96 5.84 0.34
CA LEU A 55 -6.81 6.53 -0.63
C LEU A 55 -8.22 5.91 -0.73
N TRP A 56 -8.48 4.79 -0.07
CA TRP A 56 -9.80 4.17 -0.03
C TRP A 56 -10.77 4.81 0.98
N ASP A 57 -10.29 5.71 1.85
CA ASP A 57 -11.11 6.35 2.89
C ASP A 57 -12.05 7.46 2.34
N GLY A 58 -11.75 8.00 1.16
CA GLY A 58 -12.58 9.01 0.48
C GLY A 58 -13.22 8.49 -0.80
N GLN A 59 -14.44 8.94 -1.11
CA GLN A 59 -15.10 8.56 -2.37
C GLN A 59 -14.34 9.10 -3.58
N GLY A 60 -13.90 10.37 -3.55
CA GLY A 60 -13.14 10.98 -4.63
C GLY A 60 -11.75 10.35 -4.82
N THR A 61 -11.05 10.11 -3.71
CA THR A 61 -9.72 9.47 -3.70
C THR A 61 -9.79 8.03 -4.22
N LYS A 62 -10.83 7.27 -3.85
CA LYS A 62 -11.14 5.93 -4.38
C LYS A 62 -11.37 5.96 -5.88
N GLU A 63 -12.17 6.90 -6.34
CA GLU A 63 -12.46 7.11 -7.76
C GLU A 63 -11.24 7.51 -8.60
N ALA A 64 -10.37 8.37 -8.06
CA ALA A 64 -9.09 8.73 -8.69
C ALA A 64 -8.14 7.54 -8.75
N SER A 65 -8.09 6.72 -7.70
CA SER A 65 -7.28 5.51 -7.64
C SER A 65 -7.75 4.48 -8.68
N LEU A 66 -9.07 4.27 -8.81
CA LEU A 66 -9.65 3.42 -9.84
C LEU A 66 -9.29 3.89 -11.26
N LEU A 67 -9.46 5.18 -11.54
CA LEU A 67 -9.05 5.76 -12.83
C LEU A 67 -7.56 5.52 -13.11
N THR A 68 -6.71 5.73 -12.11
CA THR A 68 -5.26 5.53 -12.25
C THR A 68 -4.94 4.08 -12.59
N MET A 69 -5.54 3.10 -11.90
CA MET A 69 -5.33 1.67 -12.18
C MET A 69 -5.83 1.27 -13.58
N GLU A 70 -7.02 1.75 -13.98
CA GLU A 70 -7.59 1.48 -15.29
C GLU A 70 -6.72 2.05 -16.42
N GLU A 71 -6.28 3.30 -16.30
CA GLU A 71 -5.43 3.96 -17.29
C GLU A 71 -4.02 3.38 -17.32
N SER A 72 -3.46 2.99 -16.16
CA SER A 72 -2.19 2.25 -16.12
C SER A 72 -2.26 0.98 -16.96
N LYS A 73 -3.30 0.17 -16.78
CA LYS A 73 -3.51 -1.05 -17.57
C LYS A 73 -3.67 -0.78 -19.06
N LYS A 74 -4.45 0.23 -19.44
CA LYS A 74 -4.65 0.60 -20.86
C LYS A 74 -3.34 1.03 -21.53
N ASN A 75 -2.43 1.64 -20.78
CA ASN A 75 -1.17 2.18 -21.30
C ASN A 75 0.04 1.26 -21.04
N GLY A 76 -0.15 0.07 -20.46
CA GLY A 76 0.93 -0.86 -20.17
C GLY A 76 1.86 -0.43 -19.03
N VAL A 77 1.40 0.48 -18.17
CA VAL A 77 2.08 0.91 -16.94
C VAL A 77 1.76 -0.11 -15.85
N LYS A 78 2.78 -0.59 -15.13
CA LYS A 78 2.55 -1.54 -14.03
C LYS A 78 1.91 -0.85 -12.83
N VAL A 79 1.00 -1.52 -12.15
CA VAL A 79 0.36 -1.02 -10.94
C VAL A 79 1.03 -1.66 -9.71
N ALA A 80 1.73 -0.86 -8.94
CA ALA A 80 2.21 -1.20 -7.61
C ALA A 80 1.25 -0.66 -6.53
N TYR A 81 1.07 -1.42 -5.45
CA TYR A 81 0.11 -1.07 -4.41
C TYR A 81 0.61 -1.44 -3.03
N THR A 82 0.36 -0.58 -2.03
CA THR A 82 0.52 -0.92 -0.60
C THR A 82 -0.82 -1.01 0.10
N TYR A 83 -1.02 -2.03 0.93
CA TYR A 83 -2.22 -2.14 1.77
C TYR A 83 -2.28 -1.09 2.89
N SER A 84 -1.17 -0.40 3.14
CA SER A 84 -0.98 0.73 4.05
C SER A 84 -1.15 0.45 5.55
N ASP A 85 -2.27 -0.17 5.95
CA ASP A 85 -2.56 -0.42 7.36
C ASP A 85 -3.63 -1.53 7.54
N PRO A 86 -3.50 -2.40 8.56
CA PRO A 86 -4.46 -3.49 8.81
C PRO A 86 -5.90 -3.02 9.01
N PHE A 87 -6.15 -1.83 9.59
CA PHE A 87 -7.51 -1.31 9.74
C PHE A 87 -8.09 -0.88 8.39
N CYS A 88 -7.28 -0.31 7.49
CA CYS A 88 -7.71 -0.01 6.12
C CYS A 88 -8.12 -1.29 5.39
N VAL A 89 -7.28 -2.33 5.49
CA VAL A 89 -7.58 -3.65 4.93
C VAL A 89 -8.88 -4.22 5.47
N ASN A 90 -9.07 -4.20 6.79
CA ASN A 90 -10.29 -4.76 7.40
C ASN A 90 -11.57 -3.99 7.01
N ARG A 91 -11.50 -2.67 6.83
CA ARG A 91 -12.65 -1.86 6.38
C ARG A 91 -13.12 -2.18 4.96
N SER A 92 -12.23 -2.62 4.08
CA SER A 92 -12.51 -2.77 2.64
C SER A 92 -11.90 -4.03 2.04
N ARG A 93 -11.86 -5.09 2.83
CA ARG A 93 -11.16 -6.35 2.52
C ARG A 93 -11.56 -6.96 1.18
N GLU A 94 -12.87 -7.03 0.90
CA GLU A 94 -13.39 -7.63 -0.33
C GLU A 94 -12.96 -6.83 -1.56
N ASP A 95 -12.99 -5.50 -1.46
CA ASP A 95 -12.48 -4.60 -2.49
C ASP A 95 -10.99 -4.85 -2.71
N PHE A 96 -10.17 -4.93 -1.66
CA PHE A 96 -8.74 -5.16 -1.81
C PHE A 96 -8.39 -6.53 -2.39
N ILE A 97 -9.13 -7.59 -2.06
CA ILE A 97 -8.98 -8.90 -2.71
C ILE A 97 -9.27 -8.79 -4.21
N ARG A 98 -10.38 -8.13 -4.56
CA ARG A 98 -10.77 -7.92 -5.96
C ARG A 98 -9.73 -7.10 -6.71
N LEU A 99 -9.31 -5.97 -6.17
CA LEU A 99 -8.31 -5.09 -6.78
C LEU A 99 -6.95 -5.76 -6.94
N THR A 100 -6.54 -6.57 -5.95
CA THR A 100 -5.29 -7.33 -6.03
C THR A 100 -5.29 -8.28 -7.22
N LYS A 101 -6.43 -8.94 -7.46
CA LYS A 101 -6.60 -9.85 -8.60
C LYS A 101 -6.76 -9.11 -9.93
N GLU A 102 -7.46 -7.99 -9.92
CA GLU A 102 -7.89 -7.30 -11.13
C GLU A 102 -6.87 -6.28 -11.63
N TYR A 103 -6.07 -5.65 -10.77
CA TYR A 103 -5.25 -4.49 -11.11
C TYR A 103 -3.78 -4.60 -10.72
N PHE A 104 -3.45 -5.15 -9.55
CA PHE A 104 -2.11 -5.03 -8.97
C PHE A 104 -1.11 -6.01 -9.58
N ASP A 105 -0.10 -5.47 -10.26
CA ASP A 105 1.07 -6.22 -10.75
C ASP A 105 2.08 -6.48 -9.64
N ILE A 106 2.18 -5.54 -8.68
CA ILE A 106 3.12 -5.59 -7.56
C ILE A 106 2.37 -5.21 -6.28
N VAL A 107 2.45 -6.05 -5.25
CA VAL A 107 1.86 -5.77 -3.93
C VAL A 107 2.96 -5.61 -2.89
N PHE A 108 2.84 -4.57 -2.07
CA PHE A 108 3.61 -4.36 -0.86
C PHE A 108 2.69 -4.48 0.35
N CYS A 109 3.15 -5.19 1.36
CA CYS A 109 2.47 -5.24 2.65
C CYS A 109 3.45 -5.56 3.78
N ASN A 110 3.01 -5.38 5.01
CA ASN A 110 3.62 -6.06 6.15
C ASN A 110 2.85 -7.33 6.53
N THR A 111 3.41 -8.08 7.48
CA THR A 111 2.82 -9.31 7.98
C THR A 111 1.40 -9.12 8.53
N GLU A 112 1.11 -8.02 9.24
CA GLU A 112 -0.20 -7.80 9.85
C GLU A 112 -1.27 -7.41 8.82
N GLU A 113 -0.91 -6.62 7.81
CA GLU A 113 -1.77 -6.34 6.65
C GLU A 113 -2.06 -7.61 5.84
N ALA A 114 -1.05 -8.47 5.67
CA ALA A 114 -1.21 -9.73 4.98
C ALA A 114 -2.19 -10.64 5.70
N LYS A 115 -2.03 -10.79 7.02
CA LYS A 115 -2.96 -11.55 7.88
C LYS A 115 -4.37 -10.96 7.85
N ALA A 116 -4.50 -9.64 7.90
CA ALA A 116 -5.79 -8.95 7.80
C ALA A 116 -6.50 -9.24 6.47
N LEU A 117 -5.77 -9.23 5.35
CA LEU A 117 -6.37 -9.56 4.06
C LEU A 117 -6.71 -11.04 3.95
N SER A 118 -5.81 -11.94 4.34
CA SER A 118 -5.99 -13.39 4.16
C SER A 118 -6.91 -14.02 5.19
N GLN A 119 -7.08 -13.38 6.35
CA GLN A 119 -7.70 -13.97 7.55
C GLN A 119 -7.01 -15.29 7.90
N ARG A 120 -5.67 -15.24 7.99
CA ARG A 120 -4.80 -16.36 8.39
C ARG A 120 -3.88 -15.87 9.49
N GLU A 121 -3.64 -16.70 10.49
CA GLU A 121 -2.73 -16.39 11.59
C GLU A 121 -1.27 -16.60 11.22
N ASP A 122 -0.99 -17.62 10.39
CA ASP A 122 0.36 -17.90 9.91
C ASP A 122 0.75 -16.97 8.76
N LYS A 123 1.91 -16.32 8.88
CA LYS A 123 2.40 -15.33 7.90
C LYS A 123 2.72 -15.95 6.53
N LEU A 124 3.18 -17.21 6.48
CA LEU A 124 3.46 -17.86 5.20
C LEU A 124 2.17 -18.29 4.50
N GLU A 125 1.17 -18.75 5.25
CA GLU A 125 -0.17 -18.99 4.71
C GLU A 125 -0.84 -17.69 4.24
N ALA A 126 -0.65 -16.58 4.95
CA ALA A 126 -1.09 -15.26 4.51
C ALA A 126 -0.42 -14.82 3.20
N LEU A 127 0.91 -14.94 3.11
CA LEU A 127 1.66 -14.65 1.90
C LEU A 127 1.25 -15.54 0.72
N LYS A 128 1.07 -16.85 0.95
CA LYS A 128 0.57 -17.79 -0.09
C LYS A 128 -0.80 -17.37 -0.61
N PHE A 129 -1.71 -16.93 0.27
CA PHE A 129 -3.01 -16.43 -0.14
C PHE A 129 -2.89 -15.24 -1.09
N ILE A 130 -2.09 -14.23 -0.74
CA ILE A 130 -1.90 -13.02 -1.56
C ILE A 130 -1.16 -13.33 -2.86
N SER A 131 -0.17 -14.23 -2.83
CA SER A 131 0.54 -14.72 -4.02
C SER A 131 -0.36 -15.50 -4.98
N GLY A 132 -1.53 -15.97 -4.52
CA GLY A 132 -2.56 -16.53 -5.40
C GLY A 132 -3.43 -15.46 -6.08
N LEU A 133 -3.32 -14.19 -5.66
CA LEU A 133 -4.08 -13.06 -6.19
C LEU A 133 -3.22 -12.17 -7.10
N SER A 134 -1.94 -11.94 -6.76
CA SER A 134 -1.00 -11.14 -7.55
C SER A 134 0.29 -11.91 -7.82
N ALA A 135 0.92 -11.61 -8.97
CA ALA A 135 2.09 -12.33 -9.46
C ALA A 135 3.36 -11.99 -8.67
N LEU A 136 3.48 -10.78 -8.13
CA LEU A 136 4.63 -10.32 -7.37
C LEU A 136 4.19 -9.65 -6.07
N VAL A 137 4.60 -10.20 -4.94
CA VAL A 137 4.26 -9.71 -3.60
C VAL A 137 5.52 -9.57 -2.78
N PHE A 138 5.70 -8.42 -2.13
CA PHE A 138 6.71 -8.17 -1.12
C PHE A 138 6.03 -7.99 0.23
N MET A 139 6.40 -8.83 1.20
CA MET A 139 5.87 -8.80 2.55
C MET A 139 6.99 -8.56 3.56
N THR A 140 6.99 -7.37 4.17
CA THR A 140 7.92 -7.03 5.26
C THR A 140 7.54 -7.75 6.56
N ASP A 141 8.56 -8.14 7.33
CA ASP A 141 8.44 -8.84 8.61
C ASP A 141 9.37 -8.21 9.66
N SER A 142 9.37 -6.88 9.70
CA SER A 142 10.12 -6.07 10.66
C SER A 142 11.59 -6.51 10.77
N ALA A 143 12.08 -6.83 11.97
CA ALA A 143 13.46 -7.24 12.20
C ALA A 143 13.83 -8.59 11.54
N ASN A 144 12.84 -9.40 11.15
CA ASN A 144 13.07 -10.68 10.46
C ASN A 144 13.33 -10.48 8.96
N GLY A 145 13.32 -9.23 8.46
CA GLY A 145 13.57 -8.92 7.05
C GLY A 145 12.30 -8.91 6.23
N ALA A 146 12.32 -9.54 5.06
CA ALA A 146 11.20 -9.56 4.14
C ALA A 146 11.09 -10.87 3.37
N TYR A 147 9.86 -11.24 3.04
CA TYR A 147 9.55 -12.29 2.09
C TYR A 147 9.18 -11.66 0.76
N PHE A 148 9.51 -12.34 -0.34
CA PHE A 148 8.91 -12.03 -1.62
C PHE A 148 8.36 -13.31 -2.26
N ALA A 149 7.22 -13.17 -2.91
CA ALA A 149 6.57 -14.24 -3.66
C ALA A 149 6.49 -13.81 -5.12
N GLU A 150 7.06 -14.61 -6.02
CA GLU A 150 6.95 -14.41 -7.46
C GLU A 150 6.39 -15.68 -8.09
N ASN A 151 5.24 -15.57 -8.75
CA ASN A 151 4.55 -16.70 -9.40
C ASN A 151 4.39 -17.94 -8.49
N GLY A 152 4.06 -17.71 -7.22
CA GLY A 152 3.87 -18.76 -6.20
C GLY A 152 5.15 -19.28 -5.54
N LYS A 153 6.34 -18.86 -6.01
CA LYS A 153 7.62 -19.20 -5.36
C LYS A 153 7.95 -18.15 -4.30
N ILE A 154 8.02 -18.59 -3.04
CA ILE A 154 8.37 -17.75 -1.90
C ILE A 154 9.87 -17.83 -1.63
N SER A 155 10.48 -16.67 -1.40
CA SER A 155 11.86 -16.51 -0.96
C SER A 155 11.89 -15.54 0.23
N HIS A 156 12.97 -15.59 1.01
CA HIS A 156 13.15 -14.76 2.21
C HIS A 156 14.51 -14.09 2.15
N VAL A 157 14.55 -12.84 2.60
CA VAL A 157 15.76 -12.04 2.76
C VAL A 157 15.83 -11.62 4.22
N ASP A 158 16.92 -12.00 4.88
CA ASP A 158 17.13 -11.69 6.28
C ASP A 158 17.24 -10.17 6.51
N GLY A 159 16.67 -9.72 7.63
CA GLY A 159 16.94 -8.40 8.15
C GLY A 159 18.38 -8.30 8.67
N PHE A 160 18.84 -7.07 8.92
CA PHE A 160 20.14 -6.83 9.54
C PHE A 160 19.97 -6.13 10.90
N PRO A 161 20.86 -6.39 11.87
CA PRO A 161 20.75 -5.78 13.19
C PRO A 161 20.89 -4.26 13.14
N VAL A 162 19.90 -3.56 13.68
CA VAL A 162 19.91 -2.11 13.89
C VAL A 162 19.33 -1.77 15.25
N LYS A 163 19.69 -0.60 15.79
CA LYS A 163 18.97 -0.01 16.93
C LYS A 163 17.90 0.92 16.36
N PRO A 164 16.61 0.54 16.38
CA PRO A 164 15.57 1.41 15.83
C PRO A 164 15.43 2.66 16.70
N ILE A 165 15.25 3.81 16.04
CA ILE A 165 14.99 5.10 16.69
C ILE A 165 13.54 5.51 16.40
N ASP A 166 13.13 5.35 15.16
CA ASP A 166 11.78 5.60 14.65
C ASP A 166 11.52 4.64 13.48
N THR A 167 10.40 3.93 13.50
CA THR A 167 10.00 2.99 12.44
C THR A 167 9.11 3.64 11.37
N THR A 168 8.75 4.91 11.55
CA THR A 168 7.96 5.69 10.58
C THR A 168 8.67 5.73 9.23
N GLY A 169 7.95 5.37 8.17
CA GLY A 169 8.48 5.33 6.81
C GLY A 169 9.32 4.10 6.47
N ALA A 170 9.48 3.11 7.37
CA ALA A 170 10.27 1.91 7.06
C ALA A 170 9.70 1.11 5.86
N GLY A 171 8.37 0.92 5.81
CA GLY A 171 7.71 0.27 4.68
C GLY A 171 7.78 1.09 3.40
N ASP A 172 7.68 2.41 3.50
CA ASP A 172 7.76 3.32 2.35
C ASP A 172 9.17 3.30 1.73
N CYS A 173 10.20 3.35 2.58
CA CYS A 173 11.60 3.21 2.15
C CYS A 173 11.91 1.82 1.58
N PHE A 174 11.23 0.77 2.06
CA PHE A 174 11.38 -0.58 1.49
C PHE A 174 10.80 -0.67 0.07
N ALA A 175 9.74 0.09 -0.22
CA ALA A 175 9.10 0.09 -1.54
C ALA A 175 9.83 0.96 -2.59
N ALA A 176 10.68 1.90 -2.16
CA ALA A 176 11.43 2.84 -3.00
C ALA A 176 12.63 2.20 -3.72
#